data_AF-A0A965EM23-F1
#
_entry.id   AF-A0A965EM23-F1
#
_cell.length_a   1.000
_cell.length_b   1.000
_cell.length_c   1.000
_cell.angle_alpha   90.00
_cell.angle_beta   90.00
_cell.angle_gamma   90.00
#
_symmetry.space_group_name_H-M   'P 1'
#
loop_
_entity.id
_entity.type
_entity.pdbx_description
1 polymer ?
#
loop_
_entity_poly.entity_id
_entity_poly.type
_entity_poly.pdbx_seq_one_letter_code
_entity_poly.pdbx_strand_id
1 'polypeptide(L)' 'MSTYLKEFPRELEDEAIYIIREAAAQFERPAILFSGGKDSITLVRLAQKAFYPG' A
#
# COMPACT_ATOMS: atom_id res chain seq x y z
N MET A 1 -9.13 15.25 28.70
CA MET A 1 -8.40 13.99 28.40
C MET A 1 -8.37 13.86 26.88
N SER A 2 -7.34 14.44 26.26
CA SER A 2 -7.34 14.84 24.84
C SER A 2 -6.69 13.78 23.95
N THR A 3 -7.38 13.43 22.85
CA THR A 3 -6.82 13.02 21.54
C THR A 3 -5.75 11.91 21.50
N TYR A 4 -6.16 10.65 21.63
CA TYR A 4 -5.40 9.47 21.14
C TYR A 4 -6.01 8.88 19.85
N LEU A 5 -6.65 9.71 19.02
CA LEU A 5 -6.95 9.31 17.65
C LEU A 5 -5.67 9.53 16.85
N LYS A 6 -4.84 8.49 16.73
CA LYS A 6 -3.69 8.49 15.81
C LYS A 6 -4.21 8.88 14.44
N GLU A 7 -3.75 10.01 13.93
CA GLU A 7 -4.04 10.42 12.56
C GLU A 7 -3.58 9.33 11.60
N PHE A 8 -4.36 9.10 10.55
CA PHE A 8 -4.01 8.13 9.52
C PHE A 8 -2.74 8.59 8.80
N PRO A 9 -1.73 7.72 8.62
CA PRO A 9 -0.43 8.12 8.08
C PRO A 9 -0.48 8.28 6.57
N ARG A 10 -1.11 9.37 6.10
CA ARG A 10 -1.27 9.66 4.66
C ARG A 10 0.04 9.66 3.90
N GLU A 11 1.08 10.28 4.45
CA GLU A 11 2.40 10.35 3.83
C GLU A 11 2.99 8.96 3.56
N LEU A 12 2.89 8.03 4.53
CA LEU A 12 3.37 6.66 4.36
C LEU A 12 2.53 5.87 3.35
N GLU A 13 1.22 6.14 3.29
CA GLU A 13 0.35 5.51 2.30
C GLU A 13 0.69 5.99 0.88
N ASP A 14 0.88 7.29 0.69
CA ASP A 14 1.23 7.89 -0.60
C ASP A 14 2.61 7.39 -1.09
N GLU A 15 3.60 7.35 -0.19
CA GLU A 15 4.93 6.80 -0.49
C GLU A 15 4.86 5.31 -0.88
N ALA A 16 4.09 4.51 -0.14
CA ALA A 16 3.93 3.10 -0.47
C ALA A 16 3.24 2.88 -1.81
N ILE A 17 2.21 3.68 -2.14
CA ILE A 17 1.53 3.64 -3.44
C ILE A 17 2.51 4.02 -4.56
N TYR A 18 3.32 5.06 -4.37
CA TYR A 18 4.34 5.46 -5.31
C TYR A 18 5.33 4.32 -5.58
N ILE A 19 5.87 3.70 -4.52
CA ILE A 19 6.81 2.58 -4.65
C ILE A 19 6.19 1.39 -5.39
N ILE A 20 4.93 1.06 -5.11
CA ILE A 20 4.22 -0.04 -5.78
C ILE A 20 4.07 0.23 -7.28
N ARG A 21 3.76 1.49 -7.67
CA ARG A 21 3.66 1.89 -9.08
C ARG A 21 5.00 1.82 -9.79
N GLU A 22 6.05 2.34 -9.17
CA GLU A 22 7.41 2.30 -9.73
C GLU A 22 7.88 0.85 -9.89
N ALA A 23 7.70 0.00 -8.88
CA ALA A 23 8.03 -1.42 -8.98
C ALA A 23 7.26 -2.09 -10.14
N ALA A 24 5.95 -1.88 -10.25
CA ALA A 24 5.17 -2.46 -11.34
C ALA A 24 5.61 -1.95 -12.74
N ALA A 25 6.12 -0.71 -12.83
CA ALA A 25 6.65 -0.16 -14.08
C ALA A 25 8.03 -0.72 -14.46
N GLN A 26 8.86 -1.09 -13.47
CA GLN A 26 10.22 -1.59 -13.70
C GLN A 26 10.30 -3.11 -13.98
N PHE A 27 9.30 -3.89 -13.56
CA PHE A 27 9.31 -5.36 -13.72
C PHE A 27 8.27 -5.83 -14.74
N GLU A 28 8.63 -6.79 -15.61
CA GLU A 28 7.69 -7.35 -16.60
C GLU A 28 6.55 -8.18 -16.01
N ARG A 29 6.81 -8.87 -14.89
CA ARG A 29 5.86 -9.80 -14.24
C ARG A 29 5.89 -9.64 -12.70
N PRO A 30 5.48 -8.48 -12.17
CA PRO A 30 5.50 -8.25 -10.73
C PRO A 30 4.50 -9.16 -10.02
N ALA A 31 4.84 -9.56 -8.79
CA ALA A 31 3.97 -10.35 -7.94
C ALA A 31 4.05 -9.84 -6.49
N ILE A 32 2.93 -9.96 -5.77
CA ILE A 32 2.88 -9.70 -4.32
C ILE A 32 2.88 -11.05 -3.62
N LEU A 33 3.87 -11.28 -2.76
CA LEU A 33 3.89 -12.45 -1.89
C LEU A 33 2.84 -12.28 -0.79
N PHE A 34 1.82 -13.14 -0.81
CA PHE A 34 0.68 -13.05 0.10
C PHE A 34 0.69 -14.19 1.11
N SER A 35 0.84 -13.86 2.39
CA SER A 35 0.86 -14.83 3.50
C SER A 35 -0.47 -14.93 4.26
N GLY A 36 -1.43 -14.04 3.96
CA GLY A 36 -2.67 -13.92 4.74
C GLY A 36 -2.52 -13.15 6.06
N GLY A 37 -1.31 -12.72 6.42
CA GLY A 37 -1.07 -11.87 7.59
C GLY A 37 -1.39 -10.40 7.34
N LYS A 38 -1.49 -9.61 8.44
CA LYS A 38 -1.85 -8.18 8.42
C LYS A 38 -1.02 -7.35 7.43
N ASP A 39 0.28 -7.63 7.34
CA ASP A 39 1.21 -6.85 6.53
C ASP A 39 0.97 -7.14 5.04
N SER A 40 0.77 -8.42 4.67
CA SER A 40 0.46 -8.80 3.29
C SER A 40 -0.93 -8.35 2.84
N ILE A 41 -1.93 -8.35 3.74
CA ILE A 41 -3.25 -7.76 3.48
C ILE A 41 -3.13 -6.24 3.25
N THR A 42 -2.29 -5.57 4.03
CA THR A 42 -2.02 -4.13 3.86
C THR A 42 -1.39 -3.85 2.49
N LEU A 43 -0.40 -4.64 2.06
CA LEU A 43 0.19 -4.54 0.72
C LEU A 43 -0.85 -4.75 -0.39
N VAL A 44 -1.75 -5.73 -0.26
CA VAL A 44 -2.85 -5.93 -1.23
C VAL A 44 -3.76 -4.70 -1.28
N ARG A 45 -4.10 -4.11 -0.13
CA ARG A 45 -4.93 -2.91 -0.09
C ARG A 45 -4.24 -1.70 -0.71
N LEU A 46 -2.95 -1.52 -0.48
CA LEU A 46 -2.14 -0.46 -1.10
C LEU A 46 -2.03 -0.67 -2.61
N ALA A 47 -1.83 -1.91 -3.07
CA ALA A 47 -1.81 -2.23 -4.49
C ALA A 47 -3.17 -1.97 -5.17
N GLN A 48 -4.28 -2.25 -4.50
CA GLN A 48 -5.61 -1.86 -4.99
C GLN A 48 -5.71 -0.34 -5.16
N LYS A 49 -5.29 0.44 -4.16
CA LYS A 49 -5.27 1.91 -4.25
C LYS A 49 -4.33 2.43 -5.35
N ALA A 50 -3.23 1.74 -5.61
CA ALA A 50 -2.27 2.12 -6.63
C ALA A 50 -2.83 2.00 -8.06
N PHE A 51 -3.68 1.02 -8.36
CA PHE A 51 -4.07 0.68 -9.73
C PHE A 51 -5.58 0.65 -10.03
N TYR A 52 -6.44 0.56 -9.01
CA TYR A 52 -7.88 0.57 -9.23
C TYR A 52 -8.37 2.01 -9.41
N PRO A 53 -9.22 2.31 -10.41
CA PRO A 53 -9.76 3.66 -10.57
C PRO A 53 -10.63 4.00 -9.36
N GLY A 54 -10.27 5.09 -8.67
CA GLY A 54 -10.95 5.66 -7.52
C GLY A 54 -10.66 7.15 -7.44
#